data_AF-A0A914M4X3-F1
#
_entry.id   AF-A0A914M4X3-F1
#
_cell.length_a   1.000
_cell.length_b   1.000
_cell.length_c   1.000
_cell.angle_alpha   90.00
_cell.angle_beta   90.00
_cell.angle_gamma   90.00
#
_symmetry.space_group_name_H-M   'P 1'
#
loop_
_entity.id
_entity.type
_entity.pdbx_description
1 polymer ?
#
loop_
_entity_poly.entity_id
_entity_poly.type
_entity_poly.pdbx_seq_one_letter_code
_entity_poly.pdbx_strand_id
1 'polypeptide(L)'
;MESMLESSAADHEIEPNVNPAKVVNDLFWLAEQCELRCIFEHALWANEQLNHLPQSHFSSPEVAQSSNWHYGEMNMKRRALIMFVRTLMTSKYYHRAKFFLSKCKESDCLEAFLYYYTWYLISIRDRFEGDAEDLETKEPSSDDNISGLFCFKYFFYMMGCFYFDWVGAVSKFLFREIRF
;
A
#
# COMPACT_ATOMS: atom_id res chain seq x y z
N MET A 1 -10.70 26.14 -59.16
CA MET A 1 -11.68 25.20 -58.59
C MET A 1 -10.90 23.96 -58.21
N GLU A 2 -10.25 24.04 -57.04
CA GLU A 2 -10.78 23.50 -55.76
C GLU A 2 -10.54 21.98 -55.74
N SER A 3 -9.41 21.54 -55.17
CA SER A 3 -9.24 21.19 -53.75
C SER A 3 -10.23 20.14 -53.28
N MET A 4 -9.73 18.96 -52.93
CA MET A 4 -10.09 18.33 -51.66
C MET A 4 -9.07 17.26 -51.28
N LEU A 5 -8.16 17.69 -50.41
CA LEU A 5 -7.46 16.88 -49.43
C LEU A 5 -8.48 16.38 -48.40
N GLU A 6 -8.56 15.07 -48.20
CA GLU A 6 -9.09 14.45 -46.98
C GLU A 6 -8.22 13.22 -46.75
N SER A 7 -6.99 13.42 -46.24
CA SER A 7 -6.70 13.38 -44.80
C SER A 7 -7.29 12.14 -44.13
N SER A 8 -6.76 10.98 -44.48
CA SER A 8 -6.76 9.80 -43.63
C SER A 8 -6.06 10.18 -42.33
N ALA A 9 -6.85 10.58 -41.32
CA ALA A 9 -6.43 10.67 -39.94
C ALA A 9 -6.04 9.26 -39.49
N ALA A 10 -4.76 8.93 -39.69
CA ALA A 10 -4.13 7.86 -38.94
C ALA A 10 -4.15 8.34 -37.49
N ASP A 11 -5.05 7.76 -36.70
CA ASP A 11 -4.96 7.75 -35.25
C ASP A 11 -3.63 7.05 -34.89
N HIS A 12 -2.54 7.81 -34.94
CA HIS A 12 -1.35 7.49 -34.19
C HIS A 12 -1.73 7.70 -32.72
N GLU A 13 -2.26 6.65 -32.10
CA GLU A 13 -2.12 6.48 -30.65
C GLU A 13 -0.61 6.54 -30.38
N ILE A 14 -0.14 7.70 -29.92
CA ILE A 14 1.20 7.85 -29.41
C ILE A 14 1.23 6.98 -28.15
N GLU A 15 1.69 5.75 -28.28
CA GLU A 15 2.01 4.94 -27.10
C GLU A 15 2.92 5.80 -26.22
N PRO A 16 2.54 6.06 -24.95
CA PRO A 16 3.40 6.80 -24.07
C PRO A 16 4.72 6.03 -23.99
N ASN A 17 5.81 6.66 -24.42
CA ASN A 17 7.14 6.08 -24.31
C ASN A 17 7.48 5.93 -22.83
N VAL A 18 7.12 4.77 -22.25
CA VAL A 18 7.32 4.47 -20.84
C VAL A 18 8.81 4.32 -20.59
N ASN A 19 9.40 5.22 -19.79
CA ASN A 19 10.80 5.09 -19.40
C ASN A 19 10.96 3.88 -18.45
N PRO A 20 11.64 2.79 -18.88
CA PRO A 20 11.78 1.59 -18.06
C PRO A 20 12.57 1.84 -16.76
N ALA A 21 13.52 2.78 -16.76
CA ALA A 21 14.28 3.13 -15.57
C ALA A 21 13.39 3.78 -14.49
N LYS A 22 12.41 4.58 -14.93
CA LYS A 22 11.43 5.18 -14.03
C LYS A 22 10.53 4.11 -13.40
N VAL A 23 10.05 3.15 -14.19
CA VAL A 23 9.23 2.03 -13.70
C VAL A 23 9.98 1.22 -12.63
N VAL A 24 11.26 0.91 -12.87
CA VAL A 24 12.10 0.20 -11.90
C VAL A 24 12.22 1.00 -10.60
N ASN A 25 12.49 2.30 -10.68
CA ASN A 25 12.59 3.17 -9.50
C ASN A 25 11.27 3.27 -8.73
N ASP A 26 10.15 3.42 -9.42
CA ASP A 26 8.83 3.51 -8.81
C ASP A 26 8.46 2.20 -8.09
N LEU A 27 8.80 1.03 -8.65
CA LEU A 27 8.60 -0.27 -8.03
C LEU A 27 9.47 -0.47 -6.78
N PHE A 28 10.76 -0.10 -6.83
CA PHE A 28 11.63 -0.14 -5.65
C PHE A 28 11.10 0.76 -4.54
N TRP A 29 10.71 1.99 -4.88
CA TRP A 29 10.11 2.92 -3.92
C TRP A 29 8.81 2.35 -3.33
N LEU A 30 7.94 1.76 -4.16
CA LEU A 30 6.69 1.18 -3.69
C LEU A 30 6.94 0.02 -2.69
N ALA A 31 7.84 -0.90 -3.03
CA ALA A 31 8.17 -2.04 -2.16
C ALA A 31 8.67 -1.55 -0.79
N GLU A 32 9.63 -0.63 -0.82
CA GLU A 32 10.15 0.09 0.35
C GLU A 32 9.05 0.72 1.22
N GLN A 33 8.19 1.54 0.60
CA GLN A 33 7.14 2.26 1.31
C GLN A 33 6.13 1.30 1.94
N CYS A 34 5.85 0.18 1.28
CA CYS A 34 4.99 -0.87 1.79
C CYS A 34 5.64 -1.60 2.97
N GLU A 35 6.93 -1.95 2.89
CA GLU A 35 7.67 -2.57 3.98
C GLU A 35 7.76 -1.68 5.23
N LEU A 36 8.03 -0.38 5.05
CA LEU A 36 8.03 0.60 6.13
C LEU A 36 6.70 0.65 6.86
N ARG A 37 5.60 0.42 6.13
CA ARG A 37 4.21 0.45 6.62
C ARG A 37 3.68 -0.91 7.05
N CYS A 38 4.49 -1.97 6.98
CA CYS A 38 4.09 -3.34 7.27
C CYS A 38 2.93 -3.85 6.38
N ILE A 39 2.93 -3.46 5.10
CA ILE A 39 1.99 -3.92 4.07
C ILE A 39 2.72 -4.92 3.17
N PHE A 40 3.00 -6.11 3.72
CA PHE A 40 3.96 -7.04 3.12
C PHE A 40 3.46 -7.66 1.81
N GLU A 41 2.16 -7.83 1.64
CA GLU A 41 1.58 -8.41 0.43
C GLU A 41 1.82 -7.52 -0.80
N HIS A 42 1.74 -6.20 -0.62
CA HIS A 42 1.98 -5.24 -1.71
C HIS A 42 3.47 -5.07 -1.99
N ALA A 43 4.31 -5.16 -0.96
CA ALA A 43 5.76 -5.22 -1.13
C ALA A 43 6.19 -6.48 -1.91
N LEU A 44 5.59 -7.63 -1.56
CA LEU A 44 5.83 -8.90 -2.27
C LEU A 44 5.46 -8.76 -3.74
N TRP A 45 4.27 -8.24 -4.06
CA TRP A 45 3.84 -8.02 -5.43
C TRP A 45 4.79 -7.11 -6.21
N ALA A 46 5.23 -5.99 -5.62
CA ALA A 46 6.16 -5.07 -6.27
C ALA A 46 7.52 -5.75 -6.55
N ASN A 47 8.00 -6.55 -5.60
CA ASN A 47 9.21 -7.36 -5.77
C ASN A 47 9.05 -8.45 -6.84
N GLU A 48 7.89 -9.07 -6.95
CA GLU A 48 7.58 -10.01 -8.04
C GLU A 48 7.64 -9.31 -9.40
N GLN A 49 7.06 -8.12 -9.53
CA GLN A 49 7.15 -7.34 -10.77
C GLN A 49 8.61 -7.04 -11.14
N LEU A 50 9.42 -6.60 -10.17
CA LEU A 50 10.85 -6.36 -10.39
C LEU A 50 11.58 -7.62 -10.90
N ASN A 51 11.25 -8.80 -10.38
CA ASN A 51 11.86 -10.07 -10.83
C ASN A 51 11.43 -10.50 -12.24
N HIS A 52 10.31 -9.98 -12.75
CA HIS A 52 9.85 -10.25 -14.11
C HIS A 52 10.42 -9.28 -15.16
N LEU A 53 11.07 -8.18 -14.75
CA LEU A 53 11.63 -7.21 -15.68
C LEU A 53 12.94 -7.69 -16.32
N PRO A 54 13.20 -7.35 -17.60
CA PRO A 54 14.48 -7.63 -18.25
C PRO A 54 15.67 -6.95 -17.55
N GLN A 55 16.81 -7.64 -17.48
CA GLN A 55 18.03 -7.11 -16.85
C GLN A 55 18.50 -5.77 -17.47
N SER A 56 18.19 -5.54 -18.75
CA SER A 56 18.50 -4.28 -19.44
C SER A 56 17.86 -3.06 -18.79
N HIS A 57 16.72 -3.20 -18.12
CA HIS A 57 16.01 -2.09 -17.47
C HIS A 57 16.76 -1.58 -16.23
N PHE A 58 17.62 -2.40 -15.62
CA PHE A 58 18.40 -2.05 -14.43
C PHE A 58 19.74 -1.39 -14.75
N SER A 59 20.12 -1.32 -16.04
CA SER A 59 21.44 -0.81 -16.44
C SER A 59 21.51 0.73 -16.49
N SER A 60 20.40 1.42 -16.25
CA SER A 60 20.34 2.88 -16.29
C SER A 60 20.98 3.50 -15.03
N PRO A 61 21.84 4.53 -15.17
CA PRO A 61 22.40 5.26 -14.05
C PRO A 61 21.33 5.95 -13.17
N GLU A 62 20.12 6.16 -13.68
CA GLU A 62 18.97 6.67 -12.91
C GLU A 62 18.52 5.71 -11.79
N VAL A 63 18.75 4.39 -11.95
CA VAL A 63 18.39 3.38 -10.94
C VAL A 63 19.37 3.39 -9.77
N ALA A 64 20.65 3.67 -10.03
CA ALA A 64 21.72 3.65 -9.03
C ALA A 64 21.66 4.80 -8.01
N GLN A 65 20.99 5.91 -8.35
CA GLN A 65 20.93 7.12 -7.51
C GLN A 65 19.78 7.11 -6.50
N SER A 66 18.86 6.14 -6.59
CA SER A 66 17.68 6.03 -5.74
C SER A 66 17.97 5.46 -4.34
N SER A 67 19.20 5.04 -4.02
CA SER A 67 19.50 4.35 -2.74
C SER A 67 19.48 5.25 -1.48
N ASN A 68 18.92 6.46 -1.54
CA ASN A 68 18.88 7.42 -0.44
C ASN A 68 17.57 7.40 0.35
N TRP A 69 16.62 6.59 -0.10
CA TRP A 69 15.36 6.42 0.60
C TRP A 69 15.61 5.54 1.82
N HIS A 70 15.29 6.05 3.00
CA HIS A 70 14.69 5.29 4.10
C HIS A 70 14.87 5.92 5.47
N TYR A 71 15.89 6.74 5.65
CA TYR A 71 16.23 7.18 7.00
C TYR A 71 16.94 8.53 7.07
N GLY A 72 17.26 9.15 5.93
CA GLY A 72 18.13 10.33 5.86
C GLY A 72 17.65 11.52 6.68
N GLU A 73 16.34 11.76 6.75
CA GLU A 73 15.77 12.89 7.50
C GLU A 73 15.27 12.54 8.91
N MET A 74 15.23 11.26 9.28
CA MET A 74 14.72 10.84 10.59
C MET A 74 15.80 10.93 11.66
N ASN A 75 15.51 11.59 12.78
CA ASN A 75 16.38 11.52 13.95
C ASN A 75 16.50 10.08 14.49
N MET A 76 17.61 9.77 15.16
CA MET A 76 17.92 8.41 15.62
C MET A 76 16.89 7.81 16.58
N LYS A 77 16.31 8.64 17.47
CA LYS A 77 15.28 8.19 18.42
C LYS A 77 14.02 7.75 17.69
N ARG A 78 13.62 8.53 16.69
CA ARG A 78 12.45 8.26 15.85
C ARG A 78 12.65 7.00 15.01
N ARG A 79 13.83 6.85 14.41
CA ARG A 79 14.23 5.63 13.69
C ARG A 79 14.12 4.39 14.59
N ALA A 80 14.65 4.45 15.80
CA ALA A 80 14.57 3.35 16.77
C ALA A 80 13.12 3.00 17.14
N LEU A 81 12.26 4.02 17.34
CA LEU A 81 10.83 3.81 17.59
C LEU A 81 10.14 3.09 16.44
N ILE A 82 10.33 3.55 15.20
CA ILE A 82 9.73 2.92 14.02
C ILE A 82 10.19 1.48 13.86
N MET A 83 11.49 1.21 13.99
CA MET A 83 12.01 -0.16 13.92
C MET A 83 11.40 -1.05 15.01
N PHE A 84 11.34 -0.57 16.25
CA PHE A 84 10.76 -1.31 17.37
C PHE A 84 9.27 -1.61 17.15
N VAL A 85 8.49 -0.62 16.71
CA VAL A 85 7.07 -0.77 16.42
C VAL A 85 6.84 -1.76 15.27
N ARG A 86 7.62 -1.66 14.18
CA ARG A 86 7.54 -2.62 13.07
C ARG A 86 7.79 -4.05 13.56
N THR A 87 8.80 -4.27 14.41
CA THR A 87 9.04 -5.59 15.03
C THR A 87 7.84 -6.08 15.84
N LEU A 88 7.20 -5.20 16.62
CA LEU A 88 5.98 -5.57 17.37
C LEU A 88 4.83 -5.94 16.42
N MET A 89 4.62 -5.19 15.34
CA MET A 89 3.57 -5.45 14.36
C MET A 89 3.79 -6.75 13.59
N THR A 90 5.01 -7.00 13.11
CA THR A 90 5.37 -8.27 12.45
C THR A 90 5.21 -9.47 13.40
N SER A 91 5.52 -9.27 14.69
CA SER A 91 5.32 -10.28 15.74
C SER A 91 3.87 -10.34 16.28
N LYS A 92 2.92 -9.66 15.64
CA LYS A 92 1.49 -9.62 16.00
C LYS A 92 1.17 -9.04 17.39
N TYR A 93 2.10 -8.32 18.01
CA TYR A 93 1.89 -7.60 19.28
C TYR A 93 1.22 -6.24 19.08
N TYR A 94 0.05 -6.21 18.44
CA TYR A 94 -0.58 -4.97 17.96
C TYR A 94 -0.97 -3.99 19.09
N HIS A 95 -1.50 -4.46 20.22
CA HIS A 95 -1.82 -3.55 21.34
C HIS A 95 -0.59 -2.84 21.90
N ARG A 96 0.55 -3.54 21.95
CA ARG A 96 1.83 -2.94 22.38
C ARG A 96 2.28 -1.89 21.36
N ALA A 97 2.26 -2.22 20.07
CA ALA A 97 2.58 -1.27 19.01
C ALA A 97 1.74 0.02 19.11
N LYS A 98 0.41 -0.14 19.28
CA LYS A 98 -0.54 0.97 19.46
C LYS A 98 -0.19 1.84 20.66
N PHE A 99 0.18 1.25 21.79
CA PHE A 99 0.56 2.00 22.99
C PHE A 99 1.79 2.89 22.80
N PHE A 100 2.80 2.41 22.06
CA PHE A 100 3.98 3.23 21.77
C PHE A 100 3.70 4.32 20.74
N LEU A 101 2.91 4.00 19.71
CA LEU A 101 2.54 4.93 18.65
C LEU A 101 1.58 6.04 19.14
N SER A 102 0.74 5.77 20.15
CA SER A 102 -0.21 6.77 20.66
C SER A 102 0.47 8.04 21.20
N LYS A 103 1.76 7.95 21.52
CA LYS A 103 2.58 9.07 22.03
C LYS A 103 3.13 9.97 20.92
N CYS A 104 3.06 9.55 19.66
CA CYS A 104 3.74 10.22 18.55
C CYS A 104 2.86 10.39 17.29
N LYS A 105 1.62 9.89 17.28
CA LYS A 105 0.71 9.87 16.12
C LYS A 105 0.39 11.24 15.47
N GLU A 106 0.66 12.36 16.12
CA GLU A 106 0.40 13.72 15.59
C GLU A 106 1.65 14.36 14.97
N SER A 107 2.82 13.73 15.13
CA SER A 107 4.10 14.33 14.74
C SER A 107 4.49 14.05 13.29
N ASP A 108 4.03 12.94 12.71
CA ASP A 108 4.45 12.52 11.37
C ASP A 108 3.44 11.60 10.69
N CYS A 109 3.39 11.66 9.35
CA CYS A 109 2.46 10.88 8.53
C CYS A 109 2.70 9.37 8.62
N LEU A 110 3.94 8.90 8.72
CA LEU A 110 4.25 7.48 8.88
C LEU A 110 3.82 6.97 10.25
N GLU A 111 4.05 7.75 11.31
CA GLU A 111 3.65 7.39 12.67
C GLU A 111 2.12 7.38 12.81
N ALA A 112 1.45 8.36 12.24
CA ALA A 112 -0.01 8.41 12.14
C ALA A 112 -0.54 7.19 11.38
N PHE A 113 0.04 6.89 10.21
CA PHE A 113 -0.34 5.72 9.41
C PHE A 113 -0.20 4.44 10.23
N LEU A 114 0.97 4.19 10.83
CA LEU A 114 1.20 2.99 11.62
C LEU A 114 0.26 2.90 12.81
N TYR A 115 -0.10 4.03 13.43
CA TYR A 115 -1.03 4.06 14.56
C TYR A 115 -2.43 3.58 14.15
N TYR A 116 -2.98 4.15 13.08
CA TYR A 116 -4.30 3.78 12.59
C TYR A 116 -4.32 2.40 11.93
N TYR A 117 -3.24 2.02 11.24
CA TYR A 117 -3.10 0.69 10.68
C TYR A 117 -3.03 -0.38 11.78
N THR A 118 -2.34 -0.11 12.88
CA THR A 118 -2.34 -1.01 14.05
C THR A 118 -3.75 -1.16 14.65
N TRP A 119 -4.52 -0.06 14.73
CA TRP A 119 -5.92 -0.10 15.15
C TRP A 119 -6.78 -0.99 14.23
N TYR A 120 -6.58 -0.88 12.92
CA TYR A 120 -7.24 -1.73 11.95
C TYR A 120 -6.88 -3.21 12.17
N LEU A 121 -5.60 -3.53 12.30
CA LEU A 121 -5.14 -4.92 12.53
C LEU A 121 -5.71 -5.53 13.80
N ILE A 122 -5.80 -4.77 14.89
CA ILE A 122 -6.49 -5.21 16.13
C ILE A 122 -7.94 -5.56 15.81
N SER A 123 -8.66 -4.64 15.15
CA SER A 123 -10.09 -4.83 14.84
C SER A 123 -10.34 -6.04 13.93
N ILE A 124 -9.43 -6.29 12.97
CA ILE A 124 -9.48 -7.47 12.11
C ILE A 124 -9.27 -8.75 12.92
N ARG A 125 -8.27 -8.78 13.80
CA ARG A 125 -7.96 -9.95 14.61
C ARG A 125 -9.09 -10.26 15.59
N ASP A 126 -9.58 -9.26 16.31
CA ASP A 126 -10.65 -9.44 17.30
C ASP A 126 -11.94 -9.97 16.62
N ARG A 127 -12.22 -9.55 15.38
CA ARG A 127 -13.31 -10.13 14.59
C ARG A 127 -13.07 -11.61 14.28
N PHE A 128 -11.87 -11.97 13.81
CA PHE A 128 -11.56 -13.37 13.50
C PHE A 128 -11.56 -14.27 14.75
N GLU A 129 -11.15 -13.74 15.90
CA GLU A 129 -11.24 -14.44 17.19
C GLU A 129 -12.72 -14.67 17.56
N GLY A 130 -13.58 -13.65 17.43
CA GLY A 130 -15.02 -13.81 17.64
C GLY A 130 -15.69 -14.79 16.66
N ASP A 131 -15.35 -14.72 15.36
CA ASP A 131 -15.87 -15.65 14.36
C ASP A 131 -15.45 -17.10 14.66
N ALA A 132 -14.26 -17.31 15.24
CA ALA A 132 -13.79 -18.64 15.65
C ALA A 132 -14.53 -19.16 16.90
N GLU A 133 -14.75 -18.31 17.91
CA GLU A 133 -15.53 -18.64 19.11
C GLU A 133 -16.97 -19.03 18.76
N ASP A 134 -17.59 -18.33 17.80
CA ASP A 134 -18.92 -18.63 17.29
C ASP A 134 -19.00 -19.99 16.58
N LEU A 135 -17.96 -20.36 15.83
CA LEU A 135 -17.85 -21.67 15.17
C LEU A 135 -17.66 -22.80 16.18
N GLU A 136 -16.92 -22.57 17.26
CA GLU A 136 -16.74 -23.56 18.34
C GLU A 136 -18.01 -23.76 19.16
N THR A 137 -18.85 -22.73 19.28
CA THR A 137 -20.08 -22.77 20.09
C THR A 137 -21.30 -23.29 19.29
N LYS A 138 -21.27 -23.19 17.96
CA LYS A 138 -22.32 -23.73 17.09
C LYS A 138 -22.09 -25.22 16.79
N GLU A 139 -22.58 -26.09 17.68
CA GLU A 139 -23.16 -27.36 17.21
C GLU A 139 -24.28 -27.01 16.20
N PRO A 140 -24.46 -27.78 15.11
CA PRO A 140 -25.34 -27.41 14.00
C PRO A 140 -26.80 -27.40 14.44
N SER A 141 -27.24 -26.25 14.94
CA SER A 141 -28.65 -25.90 15.07
C SER A 141 -28.90 -24.70 14.18
N SER A 142 -29.76 -24.95 13.19
CA SER A 142 -30.30 -24.00 12.24
C SER A 142 -30.98 -22.84 12.97
N ASP A 143 -30.52 -21.61 12.75
CA ASP A 143 -31.36 -20.50 12.29
C ASP A 143 -30.57 -19.19 12.15
N ASP A 144 -30.78 -18.52 11.02
CA ASP A 144 -30.13 -17.31 10.57
C ASP A 144 -30.49 -16.08 11.44
N ASN A 145 -29.48 -15.26 11.78
CA ASN A 145 -29.63 -13.80 11.88
C ASN A 145 -28.27 -13.11 12.02
N ILE A 146 -27.77 -12.56 10.91
CA ILE A 146 -26.52 -11.79 10.84
C ILE A 146 -26.82 -10.34 11.23
N SER A 147 -26.33 -9.90 12.39
CA SER A 147 -26.39 -8.51 12.84
C SER A 147 -25.01 -8.04 13.30
N GLY A 148 -24.22 -7.48 12.38
CA GLY A 148 -22.85 -7.04 12.67
C GLY A 148 -22.41 -5.83 11.83
N LEU A 149 -23.25 -4.80 11.69
CA LEU A 149 -23.01 -3.67 10.78
C LEU A 149 -22.69 -2.33 11.48
N PHE A 150 -22.04 -2.34 12.64
CA PHE A 150 -21.74 -1.07 13.37
C PHE A 150 -20.30 -0.56 13.25
N CYS A 151 -19.36 -1.32 12.68
CA CYS A 151 -17.94 -0.88 12.64
C CYS A 151 -17.52 -0.18 11.31
N PHE A 152 -18.37 -0.20 10.28
CA PHE A 152 -18.00 0.30 8.93
C PHE A 152 -18.03 1.83 8.77
N LYS A 153 -18.85 2.54 9.56
CA LYS A 153 -19.16 3.95 9.28
C LYS A 153 -18.02 4.93 9.59
N TYR A 154 -17.18 4.61 10.58
CA TYR A 154 -15.98 5.40 10.91
C TYR A 154 -14.76 5.02 10.05
N PHE A 155 -14.75 3.81 9.47
CA PHE A 155 -13.66 3.30 8.63
C PHE A 155 -13.60 4.02 7.27
N PHE A 156 -14.74 4.25 6.63
CA PHE A 156 -14.80 4.94 5.33
C PHE A 156 -14.41 6.42 5.38
N TYR A 157 -14.63 7.11 6.51
CA TYR A 157 -14.35 8.54 6.60
C TYR A 157 -12.85 8.84 6.77
N MET A 158 -12.09 7.95 7.42
CA MET A 158 -10.64 8.10 7.60
C MET A 158 -9.82 7.44 6.48
N MET A 159 -10.28 6.31 5.94
CA MET A 159 -9.68 5.72 4.73
C MET A 159 -10.02 6.53 3.48
N GLY A 160 -11.15 7.24 3.42
CA GLY A 160 -11.53 8.07 2.28
C GLY A 160 -10.51 9.15 1.92
N CYS A 161 -9.73 9.66 2.87
CA CYS A 161 -8.70 10.68 2.59
C CYS A 161 -7.34 10.08 2.20
N PHE A 162 -7.02 8.84 2.60
CA PHE A 162 -5.72 8.20 2.31
C PHE A 162 -5.80 7.16 1.19
N TYR A 163 -6.94 6.48 1.04
CA TYR A 163 -7.19 5.46 0.03
C TYR A 163 -7.55 6.08 -1.33
N PHE A 164 -8.21 7.24 -1.38
CA PHE A 164 -8.47 7.93 -2.66
C PHE A 164 -7.23 8.58 -3.26
N ASP A 165 -6.27 9.02 -2.45
CA ASP A 165 -4.97 9.50 -2.96
C ASP A 165 -4.03 8.32 -3.29
N TRP A 166 -4.01 7.26 -2.48
CA TRP A 166 -3.10 6.13 -2.70
C TRP A 166 -3.60 5.13 -3.75
N VAL A 167 -4.85 4.66 -3.67
CA VAL A 167 -5.45 3.83 -4.74
C VAL A 167 -5.80 4.68 -5.95
N GLY A 168 -6.13 5.97 -5.80
CA GLY A 168 -6.26 6.86 -6.96
C GLY A 168 -4.94 7.06 -7.70
N ALA A 169 -3.80 7.20 -7.00
CA ALA A 169 -2.49 7.29 -7.64
C ALA A 169 -2.05 5.94 -8.22
N VAL A 170 -2.14 4.85 -7.45
CA VAL A 170 -1.72 3.50 -7.88
C VAL A 170 -2.64 2.95 -8.96
N SER A 171 -3.95 3.15 -8.88
CA SER A 171 -4.92 2.69 -9.90
C SER A 171 -4.87 3.55 -11.17
N LYS A 172 -4.65 4.87 -11.08
CA LYS A 172 -4.41 5.70 -12.28
C LYS A 172 -3.10 5.35 -12.98
N PHE A 173 -2.09 4.88 -12.25
CA PHE A 173 -0.81 4.43 -12.82
C PHE A 173 -0.93 2.99 -13.39
N LEU A 174 -1.53 2.05 -12.65
CA LEU A 174 -1.65 0.65 -13.09
C LEU A 174 -2.67 0.43 -14.21
N PHE A 175 -3.82 1.11 -14.23
CA PHE A 175 -4.85 0.88 -15.26
C PHE A 175 -4.67 1.70 -16.54
N ARG A 176 -3.78 2.71 -16.53
CA ARG A 176 -3.53 3.54 -17.72
C ARG A 176 -2.28 3.12 -18.48
N GLU A 177 -1.31 2.47 -17.83
CA GLU A 177 -0.04 2.04 -18.45
C GLU A 177 0.10 0.52 -18.67
N ILE A 178 -0.74 -0.33 -18.05
CA ILE A 178 -0.68 -1.79 -18.20
C ILE A 178 -1.95 -2.29 -18.91
N ARG A 179 -2.08 -1.95 -20.20
CA ARG A 179 -2.77 -2.83 -21.15
C ARG A 179 -1.68 -3.58 -21.91
N PHE A 180 -1.63 -4.89 -21.68
CA PHE A 180 -1.00 -5.82 -22.62
C PHE A 180 -1.77 -5.83 -23.95
#